data_AF-A0A2N3EPR8-F1
#
_entry.id   AF-A0A2N3EPR8-F1
#
_cell.length_a   1.000
_cell.length_b   1.000
_cell.length_c   1.000
_cell.angle_alpha   90.00
_cell.angle_beta   90.00
_cell.angle_gamma   90.00
#
_symmetry.space_group_name_H-M   'P 1'
#
loop_
_entity.id
_entity.type
_entity.pdbx_description
1 polymer ?
#
loop_
_entity_poly.entity_id
_entity_poly.type
_entity_poly.pdbx_seq_one_letter_code
_entity_poly.pdbx_strand_id
1 'polypeptide(L)'
;MTLVDRSPDLSRLVDEGYDIEIRDTNLLVHHVPYVTSEGRVDYCILVSELSHNGTNTITPGSHQVWVVGDIPHDHLGNRISIVLDQPHNYGEGLQASCSMSGKPGGAMPRDYHQKISNYVVNVLGPYARAVDPAATHTNYPPRESSAEESVFRYHDAATSRAGLSAVSNKLKLGKVAIVGLGGTGSYILDLIAKTPIGEIHLFDDDILYAHNSFRAPGAASLTELEASPLKVDYYADKYDNIRRGIVPHPVCISNENVNELQAMDFVFLSMDAGPIKRAIVESLQGWNAPFIDCGIGVRRQDDSLLGTLRVTAGSEGHYDHLPRRISYTDVNANEYDWNIQTADLNMLNAAMAVLKFKKLVGYYADSKNEFNTAYNVARNQLISGEFES
;
A
#
# COMPACT_ATOMS: atom_id res chain seq x y z
N MET A 1 15.98 0.16 0.95
CA MET A 1 16.14 1.62 1.13
C MET A 1 17.09 2.11 0.05
N THR A 2 16.57 2.86 -0.90
CA THR A 2 17.22 3.28 -2.15
C THR A 2 18.18 4.45 -1.93
N LEU A 3 18.95 4.86 -2.95
CA LEU A 3 19.75 6.10 -2.87
C LEU A 3 18.86 7.33 -2.69
N VAL A 4 17.65 7.33 -3.28
CA VAL A 4 16.64 8.40 -3.11
C VAL A 4 16.20 8.50 -1.65
N ASP A 5 15.86 7.38 -1.02
CA ASP A 5 15.42 7.34 0.40
C ASP A 5 16.53 7.79 1.38
N ARG A 6 17.79 7.54 1.04
CA ARG A 6 18.95 7.90 1.88
C ARG A 6 19.44 9.32 1.66
N SER A 7 18.98 10.00 0.62
CA SER A 7 19.42 11.33 0.21
C SER A 7 18.31 12.35 0.46
N PRO A 8 18.41 13.19 1.52
CA PRO A 8 17.33 14.11 1.89
C PRO A 8 16.91 15.08 0.78
N ASP A 9 17.85 15.48 -0.08
CA ASP A 9 17.59 16.37 -1.21
C ASP A 9 16.77 15.69 -2.33
N LEU A 10 17.09 14.43 -2.66
CA LEU A 10 16.33 13.65 -3.63
C LEU A 10 14.95 13.27 -3.09
N SER A 11 14.89 12.79 -1.84
CA SER A 11 13.61 12.51 -1.15
C SER A 11 12.69 13.73 -1.19
N ARG A 12 13.24 14.92 -0.94
CA ARG A 12 12.48 16.17 -1.01
C ARG A 12 11.95 16.50 -2.41
N LEU A 13 12.72 16.24 -3.47
CA LEU A 13 12.22 16.38 -4.85
C LEU A 13 11.02 15.44 -5.09
N VAL A 14 11.08 14.21 -4.61
CA VAL A 14 9.93 13.27 -4.71
C VAL A 14 8.71 13.81 -3.95
N ASP A 15 8.92 14.25 -2.70
CA ASP A 15 7.84 14.75 -1.84
C ASP A 15 7.17 16.03 -2.41
N GLU A 16 7.94 16.85 -3.13
CA GLU A 16 7.46 18.05 -3.84
C GLU A 16 6.83 17.73 -5.22
N GLY A 17 6.78 16.45 -5.61
CA GLY A 17 6.04 15.98 -6.79
C GLY A 17 6.86 15.92 -8.09
N TYR A 18 8.19 16.05 -8.03
CA TYR A 18 9.05 15.89 -9.20
C TYR A 18 9.09 14.44 -9.64
N ASP A 19 9.08 14.21 -10.95
CA ASP A 19 9.36 12.91 -11.56
C ASP A 19 10.88 12.75 -11.74
N ILE A 20 11.53 11.99 -10.85
CA ILE A 20 12.98 11.77 -10.92
C ILE A 20 13.30 10.29 -11.12
N GLU A 21 14.29 10.05 -11.96
CA GLU A 21 14.88 8.75 -12.24
C GLU A 21 16.40 8.84 -12.07
N ILE A 22 17.00 7.82 -11.46
CA ILE A 22 18.46 7.68 -11.42
C ILE A 22 18.83 6.63 -12.46
N ARG A 23 19.58 7.03 -13.48
CA ARG A 23 20.09 6.14 -14.54
C ARG A 23 21.60 6.26 -14.61
N ASP A 24 22.29 5.17 -14.32
CA ASP A 24 23.74 5.14 -14.14
C ASP A 24 24.22 6.24 -13.18
N THR A 25 25.02 7.19 -13.68
CA THR A 25 25.55 8.34 -12.93
C THR A 25 24.78 9.62 -13.20
N ASN A 26 23.52 9.53 -13.65
CA ASN A 26 22.70 10.68 -14.01
C ASN A 26 21.40 10.72 -13.20
N LEU A 27 21.01 11.95 -12.84
CA LEU A 27 19.69 12.28 -12.33
C LEU A 27 18.87 12.85 -13.49
N LEU A 28 17.85 12.11 -13.89
CA LEU A 28 16.86 12.53 -14.88
C LEU A 28 15.67 13.13 -14.14
N VAL A 29 15.18 14.27 -14.61
CA VAL A 29 13.97 14.93 -14.12
C VAL A 29 13.01 15.04 -15.29
N HIS A 30 11.99 14.21 -15.27
CA HIS A 30 10.99 14.11 -16.33
C HIS A 30 9.89 15.16 -16.15
N HIS A 31 9.05 15.31 -17.16
CA HIS A 31 7.86 16.16 -17.13
C HIS A 31 8.15 17.62 -16.71
N VAL A 32 9.23 18.20 -17.23
CA VAL A 32 9.58 19.60 -16.95
C VAL A 32 8.97 20.51 -18.02
N PRO A 33 8.01 21.39 -17.67
CA PRO A 33 7.37 22.27 -18.63
C PRO A 33 8.34 23.34 -19.13
N TYR A 34 8.36 23.57 -20.44
CA TYR A 34 9.18 24.60 -21.09
C TYR A 34 8.46 25.13 -22.34
N VAL A 35 8.90 26.29 -22.85
CA VAL A 35 8.38 26.86 -24.10
C VAL A 35 9.30 26.45 -25.25
N THR A 36 8.71 25.91 -26.32
CA THR A 36 9.40 25.50 -27.55
C THR A 36 9.66 26.70 -28.48
N SER A 37 10.43 26.48 -29.55
CA SER A 37 10.65 27.51 -30.60
C SER A 37 9.38 27.97 -31.31
N GLU A 38 8.31 27.18 -31.24
CA GLU A 38 6.99 27.49 -31.81
C GLU A 38 6.11 28.34 -30.86
N GLY A 39 6.59 28.66 -29.64
CA GLY A 39 5.85 29.44 -28.67
C GLY A 39 4.75 28.68 -27.92
N ARG A 40 4.76 27.34 -27.97
CA ARG A 40 3.86 26.46 -27.19
C ARG A 40 4.58 25.83 -26.01
N VAL A 41 3.82 25.48 -24.97
CA VAL A 41 4.31 24.67 -23.85
C VAL A 41 4.42 23.21 -24.27
N ASP A 42 5.56 22.61 -23.97
CA ASP A 42 5.80 21.17 -24.06
C ASP A 42 6.59 20.71 -22.81
N TYR A 43 6.90 19.42 -22.71
CA TYR A 43 7.57 18.81 -21.57
C TYR A 43 8.89 18.15 -21.97
N CYS A 44 9.96 18.49 -21.27
CA CYS A 44 11.31 17.96 -21.51
C CYS A 44 11.77 17.09 -20.34
N ILE A 45 12.90 16.40 -20.55
CA ILE A 45 13.67 15.76 -19.49
C ILE A 45 14.92 16.61 -19.24
N LEU A 46 15.15 16.99 -17.98
CA LEU A 46 16.43 17.56 -17.56
C LEU A 46 17.35 16.44 -17.11
N VAL A 47 18.55 16.38 -17.68
CA VAL A 47 19.59 15.44 -17.28
C VAL A 47 20.67 16.19 -16.51
N SER A 48 20.98 15.72 -15.31
CA SER A 48 22.09 16.19 -14.49
C SER A 48 23.03 15.01 -14.24
N GLU A 49 24.33 15.29 -14.09
CA GLU A 49 25.17 14.35 -13.36
C GLU A 49 24.58 14.06 -11.96
N LEU A 50 24.91 12.90 -11.39
CA LEU A 50 24.60 12.53 -10.03
C LEU A 50 25.86 12.05 -9.32
N SER A 51 26.30 12.84 -8.35
CA SER A 51 27.47 12.61 -7.51
C SER A 51 27.01 12.10 -6.15
N HIS A 52 27.53 10.95 -5.73
CA HIS A 52 27.19 10.32 -4.45
C HIS A 52 28.42 9.60 -3.86
N ASN A 53 28.41 9.36 -2.54
CA ASN A 53 29.49 8.66 -1.83
C ASN A 53 29.20 7.15 -1.63
N GLY A 54 28.26 6.60 -2.38
CA GLY A 54 27.72 5.24 -2.22
C GLY A 54 26.59 5.10 -1.18
N THR A 55 26.45 6.05 -0.25
CA THR A 55 25.38 6.04 0.78
C THR A 55 24.32 7.10 0.50
N ASN A 56 24.75 8.31 0.16
CA ASN A 56 23.90 9.48 -0.04
C ASN A 56 24.53 10.42 -1.07
N THR A 57 23.73 11.34 -1.60
CA THR A 57 24.21 12.42 -2.47
C THR A 57 25.29 13.26 -1.78
N ILE A 58 26.20 13.78 -2.60
CA ILE A 58 27.15 14.84 -2.21
C ILE A 58 26.83 16.10 -3.02
N THR A 59 27.50 17.22 -2.71
CA THR A 59 27.33 18.47 -3.46
C THR A 59 27.53 18.25 -4.97
N PRO A 60 26.65 18.78 -5.83
CA PRO A 60 26.76 18.61 -7.27
C PRO A 60 28.12 19.06 -7.82
N GLY A 61 28.76 18.20 -8.62
CA GLY A 61 30.04 18.52 -9.27
C GLY A 61 29.91 19.58 -10.37
N SER A 62 28.70 19.75 -10.93
CA SER A 62 28.39 20.76 -11.93
C SER A 62 27.05 21.43 -11.63
N HIS A 63 26.87 22.67 -12.09
CA HIS A 63 25.58 23.36 -12.06
C HIS A 63 24.83 23.21 -13.39
N GLN A 64 25.45 22.62 -14.42
CA GLN A 64 24.83 22.44 -15.73
C GLN A 64 23.81 21.30 -15.72
N VAL A 65 22.83 21.43 -16.60
CA VAL A 65 21.86 20.38 -16.95
C VAL A 65 21.76 20.31 -18.48
N TRP A 66 21.37 19.15 -18.99
CA TRP A 66 21.09 18.92 -20.40
C TRP A 66 19.59 18.76 -20.61
N VAL A 67 19.10 19.18 -21.77
CA VAL A 67 17.67 19.15 -22.12
C VAL A 67 17.46 18.10 -23.20
N VAL A 68 16.66 17.08 -22.89
CA VAL A 68 16.12 16.13 -23.87
C VAL A 68 14.72 16.60 -24.24
N GLY A 69 14.54 16.98 -25.49
CA GLY A 69 13.42 17.76 -26.00
C GLY A 69 13.92 18.86 -26.95
N ASP A 70 13.09 19.85 -27.25
CA ASP A 70 13.49 21.00 -28.05
C ASP A 70 14.31 22.02 -27.24
N ILE A 71 14.88 22.99 -27.95
CA ILE A 71 15.62 24.11 -27.36
C ILE A 71 14.65 25.02 -26.57
N PRO A 72 14.90 25.30 -25.29
CA PRO A 72 14.03 26.19 -24.51
C PRO A 72 14.05 27.66 -24.93
N HIS A 73 12.85 28.23 -25.04
CA HIS A 73 12.58 29.63 -25.33
C HIS A 73 11.86 30.31 -24.16
N ASP A 74 11.87 31.63 -24.14
CA ASP A 74 11.00 32.43 -23.30
C ASP A 74 9.59 32.56 -23.92
N HIS A 75 8.66 33.11 -23.13
CA HIS A 75 7.28 33.39 -23.55
C HIS A 75 7.15 34.43 -24.68
N LEU A 76 8.23 35.08 -25.11
CA LEU A 76 8.28 36.04 -26.21
C LEU A 76 8.88 35.42 -27.49
N GLY A 77 9.25 34.13 -27.45
CA GLY A 77 9.85 33.41 -28.57
C GLY A 77 11.36 33.62 -28.72
N ASN A 78 12.05 34.20 -27.74
CA ASN A 78 13.51 34.28 -27.75
C ASN A 78 14.12 33.05 -27.08
N ARG A 79 15.22 32.54 -27.62
CA ARG A 79 16.00 31.48 -26.96
C ARG A 79 16.47 31.96 -25.57
N ILE A 80 16.31 31.13 -24.55
CA ILE A 80 16.76 31.47 -23.19
C ILE A 80 18.29 31.65 -23.19
N SER A 81 18.78 32.74 -22.59
CA SER A 81 20.18 33.19 -22.70
C SER A 81 21.23 32.21 -22.15
N ILE A 82 20.86 31.36 -21.19
CA ILE A 82 21.76 30.38 -20.58
C ILE A 82 21.85 29.05 -21.35
N VAL A 83 21.14 28.93 -22.48
CA VAL A 83 21.12 27.71 -23.30
C VAL A 83 22.32 27.69 -24.23
N LEU A 84 23.13 26.64 -24.16
CA LEU A 84 24.30 26.39 -24.98
C LEU A 84 23.98 25.32 -26.04
N ASP A 85 24.41 25.55 -27.28
CA ASP A 85 24.17 24.63 -28.41
C ASP A 85 25.15 23.45 -28.36
N GLN A 86 24.87 22.53 -27.44
CA GLN A 86 25.72 21.39 -27.10
C GLN A 86 24.87 20.12 -27.03
N PRO A 87 24.56 19.50 -28.19
CA PRO A 87 23.86 18.22 -28.19
C PRO A 87 24.74 17.15 -27.56
N HIS A 88 24.12 16.23 -26.82
CA HIS A 88 24.81 15.14 -26.15
C HIS A 88 23.97 13.85 -26.19
N ASN A 89 24.60 12.73 -26.49
CA ASN A 89 23.93 11.43 -26.53
C ASN A 89 24.34 10.62 -25.28
N TYR A 90 23.36 10.32 -24.42
CA TYR A 90 23.56 9.52 -23.21
C TYR A 90 23.34 8.02 -23.44
N GLY A 91 22.96 7.59 -24.65
CA GLY A 91 22.58 6.21 -24.94
C GLY A 91 21.11 5.91 -24.64
N GLU A 92 20.64 4.72 -25.02
CA GLU A 92 19.29 4.21 -24.72
C GLU A 92 18.13 5.16 -25.10
N GLY A 93 18.30 5.91 -26.18
CA GLY A 93 17.30 6.86 -26.67
C GLY A 93 17.32 8.23 -25.98
N LEU A 94 18.22 8.47 -25.03
CA LEU A 94 18.34 9.75 -24.32
C LEU A 94 19.27 10.72 -25.07
N GLN A 95 18.68 11.49 -26.00
CA GLN A 95 19.39 12.46 -26.84
C GLN A 95 19.09 13.90 -26.39
N ALA A 96 20.05 14.55 -25.75
CA ALA A 96 19.94 15.96 -25.41
C ALA A 96 20.15 16.84 -26.64
N SER A 97 19.30 17.85 -26.80
CA SER A 97 19.38 18.86 -27.85
C SER A 97 20.31 20.00 -27.49
N CYS A 98 20.36 20.36 -26.20
CA CYS A 98 21.16 21.46 -25.70
C CYS A 98 21.55 21.26 -24.22
N SER A 99 22.41 22.14 -23.71
CA SER A 99 22.70 22.26 -22.29
C SER A 99 22.33 23.64 -21.76
N MET A 100 22.11 23.75 -20.46
CA MET A 100 21.86 25.03 -19.77
C MET A 100 22.85 25.21 -18.62
N SER A 101 23.34 26.44 -18.47
CA SER A 101 24.35 26.79 -17.47
C SER A 101 23.90 27.99 -16.63
N GLY A 102 22.94 27.77 -15.72
CA GLY A 102 22.41 28.78 -14.80
C GLY A 102 22.85 28.52 -13.36
N LYS A 103 23.61 29.45 -12.77
CA LYS A 103 23.95 29.40 -11.33
C LYS A 103 22.87 30.10 -10.51
N PRO A 104 22.20 29.42 -9.55
CA PRO A 104 21.26 30.08 -8.65
C PRO A 104 21.97 31.21 -7.87
N GLY A 105 21.57 32.47 -8.08
CA GLY A 105 22.22 33.62 -7.42
C GLY A 105 23.72 33.78 -7.72
N GLY A 106 24.23 33.18 -8.79
CA GLY A 106 25.67 33.22 -9.15
C GLY A 106 26.57 32.21 -8.42
N ALA A 107 26.03 31.41 -7.50
CA ALA A 107 26.77 30.41 -6.72
C ALA A 107 26.51 28.97 -7.22
N MET A 108 27.37 28.03 -6.80
CA MET A 108 27.09 26.60 -7.00
C MET A 108 25.89 26.17 -6.14
N PRO A 109 25.01 25.30 -6.65
CA PRO A 109 23.93 24.73 -5.86
C PRO A 109 24.50 23.91 -4.70
N ARG A 110 23.87 24.00 -3.52
CA ARG A 110 24.31 23.31 -2.32
C ARG A 110 24.04 21.80 -2.38
N ASP A 111 22.95 21.41 -3.04
CA ASP A 111 22.39 20.07 -3.14
C ASP A 111 21.62 19.91 -4.47
N TYR A 112 21.17 18.70 -4.79
CA TYR A 112 20.42 18.45 -6.03
C TYR A 112 19.03 19.07 -6.01
N HIS A 113 18.40 19.21 -4.83
CA HIS A 113 17.12 19.89 -4.67
C HIS A 113 17.20 21.33 -5.19
N GLN A 114 18.14 22.12 -4.69
CA GLN A 114 18.34 23.50 -5.11
C GLN A 114 18.70 23.60 -6.59
N LYS A 115 19.54 22.67 -7.10
CA LYS A 115 19.93 22.64 -8.51
C LYS A 115 18.70 22.45 -9.41
N ILE A 116 17.93 21.40 -9.18
CA ILE A 116 16.78 21.02 -10.01
C ILE A 116 15.66 22.05 -9.87
N SER A 117 15.27 22.41 -8.64
CA SER A 117 14.20 23.38 -8.42
C SER A 117 14.51 24.74 -9.05
N ASN A 118 15.78 25.15 -9.13
CA ASN A 118 16.13 26.37 -9.84
C ASN A 118 15.79 26.31 -11.33
N TYR A 119 16.19 25.25 -12.04
CA TYR A 119 15.87 25.13 -13.47
C TYR A 119 14.37 24.98 -13.70
N VAL A 120 13.70 24.14 -12.91
CA VAL A 120 12.29 23.84 -13.10
C VAL A 120 11.38 25.02 -12.70
N VAL A 121 11.60 25.60 -11.52
CA VAL A 121 10.67 26.60 -10.94
C VAL A 121 11.02 28.02 -11.36
N ASN A 122 12.31 28.35 -11.46
CA ASN A 122 12.77 29.73 -11.69
C ASN A 122 13.18 30.02 -13.14
N VAL A 123 13.73 29.04 -13.86
CA VAL A 123 14.20 29.24 -15.24
C VAL A 123 13.09 28.92 -16.24
N LEU A 124 12.60 27.68 -16.26
CA LEU A 124 11.66 27.21 -17.29
C LEU A 124 10.20 27.49 -16.92
N GLY A 125 9.83 27.21 -15.68
CA GLY A 125 8.45 27.30 -15.19
C GLY A 125 7.76 28.64 -15.40
N PRO A 126 8.39 29.82 -15.16
CA PRO A 126 7.73 31.11 -15.35
C PRO A 126 7.35 31.37 -16.81
N TYR A 127 8.21 30.96 -17.76
CA TYR A 127 7.92 31.10 -19.19
C TYR A 127 6.80 30.16 -19.63
N ALA A 128 6.83 28.90 -19.18
CA ALA A 128 5.76 27.95 -19.47
C ALA A 128 4.41 28.45 -18.93
N ARG A 129 4.36 28.91 -17.66
CA ARG A 129 3.13 29.44 -17.05
C ARG A 129 2.62 30.74 -17.65
N ALA A 130 3.48 31.52 -18.29
CA ALA A 130 3.06 32.70 -19.03
C ALA A 130 2.31 32.34 -20.33
N VAL A 131 2.58 31.17 -20.91
CA VAL A 131 1.91 30.64 -22.11
C VAL A 131 0.70 29.77 -21.74
N ASP A 132 0.86 28.85 -20.78
CA ASP A 132 -0.20 28.00 -20.24
C ASP A 132 -0.21 28.09 -18.69
N PRO A 133 -1.16 28.81 -18.08
CA PRO A 133 -1.26 28.92 -16.62
C PRO A 133 -1.40 27.58 -15.87
N ALA A 134 -1.82 26.50 -16.54
CA ALA A 134 -1.94 25.17 -15.94
C ALA A 134 -0.62 24.36 -15.99
N ALA A 135 0.41 24.84 -16.68
CA ALA A 135 1.69 24.14 -16.81
C ALA A 135 2.34 23.89 -15.44
N THR A 136 2.59 22.61 -15.14
CA THR A 136 3.18 22.18 -13.86
C THR A 136 4.19 21.07 -14.06
N HIS A 137 5.20 21.03 -13.21
CA HIS A 137 6.17 19.92 -13.16
C HIS A 137 5.71 18.78 -12.24
N THR A 138 4.60 18.97 -11.52
CA THR A 138 4.10 18.01 -10.53
C THR A 138 3.08 17.07 -11.16
N ASN A 139 3.50 15.88 -11.55
CA ASN A 139 2.63 14.84 -12.13
C ASN A 139 2.48 13.58 -11.25
N TYR A 140 3.21 13.49 -10.12
CA TYR A 140 3.19 12.37 -9.16
C TYR A 140 3.10 10.98 -9.83
N PRO A 141 4.08 10.63 -10.68
CA PRO A 141 4.01 9.37 -11.41
C PRO A 141 4.18 8.20 -10.43
N PRO A 142 3.46 7.08 -10.65
CA PRO A 142 3.77 5.84 -9.95
C PRO A 142 5.23 5.46 -10.22
N ARG A 143 5.99 5.24 -9.14
CA ARG A 143 7.37 4.78 -9.25
C ARG A 143 7.43 3.31 -8.91
N GLU A 144 7.86 2.51 -9.87
CA GLU A 144 8.07 1.08 -9.65
C GLU A 144 9.12 0.86 -8.56
N SER A 145 8.93 -0.18 -7.75
CA SER A 145 9.90 -0.61 -6.74
C SER A 145 10.39 -2.01 -7.07
N SER A 146 11.69 -2.25 -6.93
CA SER A 146 12.26 -3.58 -7.15
C SER A 146 11.91 -4.56 -6.02
N ALA A 147 12.06 -5.87 -6.27
CA ALA A 147 11.77 -6.89 -5.26
C ALA A 147 12.76 -6.85 -4.09
N GLU A 148 14.00 -6.41 -4.34
CA GLU A 148 15.04 -6.22 -3.32
C GLU A 148 14.74 -5.01 -2.43
N GLU A 149 13.97 -4.05 -2.93
CA GLU A 149 13.66 -2.79 -2.25
C GLU A 149 12.40 -2.87 -1.39
N SER A 150 11.35 -3.51 -1.90
CA SER A 150 10.01 -3.47 -1.31
C SER A 150 9.13 -4.66 -1.72
N VAL A 151 8.21 -5.03 -0.83
CA VAL A 151 7.10 -5.94 -1.18
C VAL A 151 6.11 -5.27 -2.12
N PHE A 152 6.01 -3.94 -2.13
CA PHE A 152 5.10 -3.23 -3.02
C PHE A 152 5.64 -3.14 -4.44
N ARG A 153 4.74 -3.18 -5.44
CA ARG A 153 5.08 -3.01 -6.86
C ARG A 153 5.52 -1.58 -7.17
N TYR A 154 5.04 -0.62 -6.38
CA TYR A 154 5.37 0.79 -6.51
C TYR A 154 5.52 1.46 -5.14
N HIS A 155 6.19 2.61 -5.13
CA HIS A 155 6.49 3.36 -3.91
C HIS A 155 5.23 3.80 -3.16
N ASP A 156 5.20 3.51 -1.85
CA ASP A 156 4.21 4.07 -0.92
C ASP A 156 4.57 5.52 -0.55
N ALA A 157 4.20 6.44 -1.43
CA ALA A 157 4.37 7.87 -1.21
C ALA A 157 3.49 8.39 -0.06
N ALA A 158 2.42 7.70 0.33
CA ALA A 158 1.55 8.16 1.40
C ALA A 158 2.25 8.04 2.77
N THR A 159 2.92 6.91 3.02
CA THR A 159 3.70 6.71 4.26
C THR A 159 4.90 7.65 4.32
N SER A 160 5.65 7.83 3.21
CA SER A 160 6.83 8.72 3.20
C SER A 160 6.46 10.18 3.44
N ARG A 161 5.44 10.69 2.74
CA ARG A 161 4.96 12.08 2.87
C ARG A 161 4.42 12.39 4.27
N ALA A 162 3.85 11.40 4.94
CA ALA A 162 3.36 11.54 6.31
C ALA A 162 4.48 11.39 7.37
N GLY A 163 5.71 11.04 6.97
CA GLY A 163 6.81 10.78 7.89
C GLY A 163 6.59 9.52 8.75
N LEU A 164 5.76 8.59 8.29
CA LEU A 164 5.32 7.42 9.08
C LEU A 164 6.19 6.17 8.86
N SER A 165 7.29 6.25 8.11
CA SER A 165 8.13 5.10 7.76
C SER A 165 8.58 4.28 8.98
N ALA A 166 8.99 4.95 10.07
CA ALA A 166 9.40 4.28 11.30
C ALA A 166 8.25 3.55 12.00
N VAL A 167 7.04 4.11 11.95
CA VAL A 167 5.84 3.49 12.53
C VAL A 167 5.36 2.33 11.65
N SER A 168 5.36 2.50 10.32
CA SER A 168 5.01 1.48 9.34
C SER A 168 5.93 0.26 9.38
N ASN A 169 7.21 0.44 9.74
CA ASN A 169 8.15 -0.67 9.95
C ASN A 169 7.68 -1.69 11.00
N LYS A 170 6.81 -1.31 11.95
CA LYS A 170 6.23 -2.24 12.93
C LYS A 170 5.28 -3.28 12.30
N LEU A 171 4.82 -3.02 11.08
CA LEU A 171 3.98 -3.92 10.29
C LEU A 171 4.79 -4.87 9.40
N LYS A 172 6.14 -4.82 9.42
CA LYS A 172 7.04 -5.69 8.66
C LYS A 172 7.16 -7.08 9.31
N LEU A 173 6.04 -7.78 9.41
CA LEU A 173 6.03 -9.20 9.77
C LEU A 173 6.52 -10.05 8.59
N GLY A 174 7.00 -11.26 8.87
CA GLY A 174 7.39 -12.23 7.87
C GLY A 174 6.18 -12.82 7.17
N LYS A 175 5.33 -13.57 7.90
CA LYS A 175 4.19 -14.31 7.34
C LYS A 175 2.91 -14.08 8.14
N VAL A 176 1.82 -13.73 7.46
CA VAL A 176 0.49 -13.60 8.07
C VAL A 176 -0.50 -14.47 7.31
N ALA A 177 -1.31 -15.25 8.03
CA ALA A 177 -2.35 -16.07 7.42
C ALA A 177 -3.76 -15.48 7.60
N ILE A 178 -4.60 -15.66 6.59
CA ILE A 178 -6.04 -15.46 6.64
C ILE A 178 -6.70 -16.81 6.37
N VAL A 179 -7.41 -17.33 7.38
CA VAL A 179 -8.18 -18.58 7.29
C VAL A 179 -9.64 -18.24 7.07
N GLY A 180 -10.16 -18.59 5.89
CA GLY A 180 -11.48 -18.19 5.40
C GLY A 180 -11.42 -16.85 4.69
N LEU A 181 -11.70 -16.86 3.39
CA LEU A 181 -11.67 -15.74 2.45
C LEU A 181 -13.08 -15.36 1.98
N GLY A 182 -14.08 -15.56 2.84
CA GLY A 182 -15.42 -15.02 2.68
C GLY A 182 -15.46 -13.49 2.80
N GLY A 183 -16.60 -12.92 3.20
CA GLY A 183 -16.74 -11.46 3.24
C GLY A 183 -15.77 -10.77 4.20
N THR A 184 -15.70 -11.18 5.47
CA THR A 184 -14.78 -10.55 6.44
C THR A 184 -13.30 -10.79 6.05
N GLY A 185 -12.91 -12.02 5.72
CA GLY A 185 -11.52 -12.36 5.39
C GLY A 185 -10.98 -11.62 4.16
N SER A 186 -11.81 -11.46 3.13
CA SER A 186 -11.43 -10.69 1.94
C SER A 186 -11.25 -9.20 2.23
N TYR A 187 -12.07 -8.59 3.10
CA TYR A 187 -11.83 -7.21 3.56
C TYR A 187 -10.60 -7.09 4.48
N ILE A 188 -10.27 -8.13 5.26
CA ILE A 188 -9.00 -8.16 6.01
C ILE A 188 -7.84 -8.10 5.01
N LEU A 189 -7.86 -8.95 3.98
CA LEU A 189 -6.88 -8.92 2.90
C LEU A 189 -6.79 -7.53 2.25
N ASP A 190 -7.92 -6.90 1.92
CA ASP A 190 -7.92 -5.57 1.34
C ASP A 190 -7.13 -4.56 2.20
N LEU A 191 -7.32 -4.60 3.51
CA LEU A 191 -6.65 -3.70 4.43
C LEU A 191 -5.18 -4.04 4.66
N ILE A 192 -4.83 -5.32 4.79
CA ILE A 192 -3.44 -5.74 5.11
C ILE A 192 -2.55 -5.85 3.87
N ALA A 193 -3.10 -6.01 2.66
CA ALA A 193 -2.33 -5.97 1.41
C ALA A 193 -1.59 -4.64 1.20
N LYS A 194 -2.04 -3.58 1.88
CA LYS A 194 -1.47 -2.23 1.87
C LYS A 194 -0.45 -2.02 3.01
N THR A 195 0.06 -3.10 3.59
CA THR A 195 1.04 -3.07 4.69
C THR A 195 2.30 -3.85 4.30
N PRO A 196 3.48 -3.52 4.86
CA PRO A 196 4.76 -4.08 4.44
C PRO A 196 5.03 -5.50 5.00
N ILE A 197 3.99 -6.30 5.21
CA ILE A 197 4.09 -7.73 5.58
C ILE A 197 4.80 -8.49 4.45
N GLY A 198 5.72 -9.39 4.77
CA GLY A 198 6.49 -10.19 3.80
C GLY A 198 5.60 -11.06 2.92
N GLU A 199 4.86 -11.98 3.52
CA GLU A 199 3.95 -12.91 2.84
C GLU A 199 2.56 -12.89 3.50
N ILE A 200 1.50 -12.86 2.68
CA ILE A 200 0.11 -13.00 3.14
C ILE A 200 -0.44 -14.31 2.56
N HIS A 201 -0.68 -15.28 3.42
CA HIS A 201 -1.17 -16.61 3.07
C HIS A 201 -2.70 -16.64 3.13
N LEU A 202 -3.35 -17.10 2.06
CA LEU A 202 -4.81 -17.17 1.93
C LEU A 202 -5.26 -18.63 1.95
N PHE A 203 -6.03 -19.06 2.96
CA PHE A 203 -6.57 -20.42 3.04
C PHE A 203 -8.08 -20.41 2.88
N ASP A 204 -8.56 -20.87 1.71
CA ASP A 204 -9.98 -21.03 1.39
C ASP A 204 -10.09 -21.93 0.14
N ASP A 205 -11.06 -22.84 0.11
CA ASP A 205 -11.32 -23.76 -1.00
C ASP A 205 -12.61 -23.42 -1.76
N ASP A 206 -13.31 -22.33 -1.42
CA ASP A 206 -14.51 -21.92 -2.11
C ASP A 206 -14.21 -21.28 -3.47
N ILE A 207 -15.18 -21.46 -4.36
CA ILE A 207 -15.29 -20.75 -5.63
C ILE A 207 -15.93 -19.37 -5.41
N LEU A 208 -15.46 -18.38 -6.17
CA LEU A 208 -16.06 -17.05 -6.22
C LEU A 208 -17.33 -17.07 -7.09
N TYR A 209 -18.48 -16.81 -6.47
CA TYR A 209 -19.76 -16.62 -7.16
C TYR A 209 -20.30 -15.20 -7.02
N ALA A 210 -21.26 -14.84 -7.89
CA ALA A 210 -21.88 -13.52 -7.92
C ALA A 210 -22.48 -13.09 -6.57
N HIS A 211 -23.05 -14.00 -5.78
CA HIS A 211 -23.58 -13.62 -4.46
C HIS A 211 -22.48 -13.25 -3.45
N ASN A 212 -21.24 -13.72 -3.66
CA ASN A 212 -20.11 -13.36 -2.81
C ASN A 212 -19.63 -11.93 -3.09
N SER A 213 -19.67 -11.48 -4.35
CA SER A 213 -19.17 -10.14 -4.73
C SER A 213 -19.96 -8.99 -4.12
N PHE A 214 -21.20 -9.21 -3.68
CA PHE A 214 -22.00 -8.19 -2.99
C PHE A 214 -21.66 -8.02 -1.50
N ARG A 215 -20.76 -8.84 -0.96
CA ARG A 215 -20.39 -8.82 0.47
C ARG A 215 -18.88 -8.87 0.72
N ALA A 216 -18.09 -8.59 -0.31
CA ALA A 216 -16.64 -8.69 -0.34
C ALA A 216 -16.05 -7.49 -1.13
N PRO A 217 -14.75 -7.16 -1.00
CA PRO A 217 -14.16 -6.01 -1.67
C PRO A 217 -14.01 -6.21 -3.18
N GLY A 218 -13.90 -5.09 -3.89
CA GLY A 218 -13.71 -5.03 -5.33
C GLY A 218 -15.03 -5.09 -6.11
N ALA A 219 -14.90 -5.04 -7.43
CA ALA A 219 -16.02 -5.10 -8.37
C ALA A 219 -15.71 -6.18 -9.41
N ALA A 220 -15.92 -7.46 -9.04
CA ALA A 220 -15.72 -8.58 -9.94
C ALA A 220 -16.56 -8.39 -11.21
N SER A 221 -15.91 -8.46 -12.37
CA SER A 221 -16.57 -8.37 -13.67
C SER A 221 -17.38 -9.64 -13.96
N LEU A 222 -18.33 -9.55 -14.89
CA LEU A 222 -19.10 -10.72 -15.33
C LEU A 222 -18.18 -11.83 -15.86
N THR A 223 -17.16 -11.47 -16.65
CA THR A 223 -16.18 -12.41 -17.20
C THR A 223 -15.39 -13.15 -16.11
N GLU A 224 -15.00 -12.46 -15.04
CA GLU A 224 -14.31 -13.08 -13.90
C GLU A 224 -15.23 -14.04 -13.13
N LEU A 225 -16.51 -13.68 -12.97
CA LEU A 225 -17.50 -14.54 -12.32
C LEU A 225 -17.83 -15.78 -13.17
N GLU A 226 -17.93 -15.62 -14.50
CA GLU A 226 -18.15 -16.73 -15.44
C GLU A 226 -16.99 -17.73 -15.44
N ALA A 227 -15.76 -17.27 -15.19
CA ALA A 227 -14.59 -18.14 -15.02
C ALA A 227 -14.65 -18.98 -13.74
N SER A 228 -15.50 -18.61 -12.76
CA SER A 228 -15.67 -19.32 -11.49
C SER A 228 -14.33 -19.67 -10.81
N PRO A 229 -13.43 -18.70 -10.62
CA PRO A 229 -12.13 -18.97 -10.01
C PRO A 229 -12.28 -19.34 -8.54
N LEU A 230 -11.30 -20.04 -7.98
CA LEU A 230 -11.17 -20.13 -6.53
C LEU A 230 -10.97 -18.74 -5.94
N LYS A 231 -11.55 -18.48 -4.77
CA LYS A 231 -11.45 -17.16 -4.14
C LYS A 231 -9.99 -16.78 -3.89
N VAL A 232 -9.17 -17.73 -3.44
CA VAL A 232 -7.74 -17.50 -3.15
C VAL A 232 -6.99 -17.02 -4.38
N ASP A 233 -7.24 -17.63 -5.54
CA ASP A 233 -6.58 -17.27 -6.81
C ASP A 233 -7.06 -15.90 -7.29
N TYR A 234 -8.37 -15.67 -7.31
CA TYR A 234 -8.95 -14.38 -7.69
C TYR A 234 -8.36 -13.23 -6.86
N TYR A 235 -8.32 -13.38 -5.54
CA TYR A 235 -7.81 -12.32 -4.67
C TYR A 235 -6.27 -12.20 -4.76
N ALA A 236 -5.53 -13.29 -4.92
CA ALA A 236 -4.10 -13.23 -5.17
C ALA A 236 -3.79 -12.41 -6.43
N ASP A 237 -4.46 -12.70 -7.54
CA ASP A 237 -4.29 -11.97 -8.81
C ASP A 237 -4.65 -10.48 -8.68
N LYS A 238 -5.74 -10.17 -7.95
CA LYS A 238 -6.15 -8.77 -7.74
C LYS A 238 -5.13 -7.98 -6.95
N TYR A 239 -4.61 -8.53 -5.85
CA TYR A 239 -3.68 -7.82 -4.97
C TYR A 239 -2.22 -7.93 -5.40
N ASP A 240 -1.86 -8.80 -6.34
CA ASP A 240 -0.51 -8.85 -6.94
C ASP A 240 -0.13 -7.54 -7.64
N ASN A 241 -1.14 -6.81 -8.15
CA ASN A 241 -0.98 -5.51 -8.79
C ASN A 241 -0.39 -4.42 -7.87
N ILE A 242 -0.59 -4.53 -6.54
CA ILE A 242 -0.06 -3.57 -5.56
C ILE A 242 1.13 -4.13 -4.80
N ARG A 243 1.21 -5.45 -4.58
CA ARG A 243 2.30 -6.08 -3.82
C ARG A 243 2.64 -7.50 -4.27
N ARG A 244 3.88 -7.90 -4.06
CA ARG A 244 4.38 -9.28 -4.17
C ARG A 244 3.99 -10.09 -2.93
N GLY A 245 4.05 -11.42 -2.99
CA GLY A 245 3.95 -12.27 -1.79
C GLY A 245 2.53 -12.47 -1.25
N ILE A 246 1.51 -12.43 -2.10
CA ILE A 246 0.22 -13.05 -1.78
C ILE A 246 0.32 -14.53 -2.16
N VAL A 247 0.11 -15.43 -1.21
CA VAL A 247 0.31 -16.88 -1.39
C VAL A 247 -1.05 -17.59 -1.27
N PRO A 248 -1.66 -17.99 -2.39
CA PRO A 248 -2.94 -18.71 -2.36
C PRO A 248 -2.75 -20.17 -1.94
N HIS A 249 -3.61 -20.65 -1.05
CA HIS A 249 -3.72 -22.04 -0.63
C HIS A 249 -5.17 -22.50 -0.90
N PRO A 250 -5.42 -23.25 -1.98
CA PRO A 250 -6.77 -23.68 -2.39
C PRO A 250 -7.30 -24.83 -1.53
N VAL A 251 -7.19 -24.69 -0.21
CA VAL A 251 -7.56 -25.70 0.78
C VAL A 251 -8.16 -25.02 2.01
N CYS A 252 -9.17 -25.64 2.60
CA CYS A 252 -9.58 -25.31 3.95
C CYS A 252 -8.57 -25.84 4.98
N ILE A 253 -8.43 -25.16 6.11
CA ILE A 253 -7.66 -25.69 7.23
C ILE A 253 -8.46 -26.82 7.89
N SER A 254 -7.81 -27.96 8.06
CA SER A 254 -8.30 -29.19 8.66
C SER A 254 -7.29 -29.68 9.72
N ASN A 255 -7.63 -30.78 10.41
CA ASN A 255 -6.68 -31.41 11.36
C ASN A 255 -5.41 -31.93 10.67
N GLU A 256 -5.44 -32.14 9.35
CA GLU A 256 -4.31 -32.71 8.59
C GLU A 256 -3.26 -31.65 8.24
N ASN A 257 -3.67 -30.39 8.08
CA ASN A 257 -2.81 -29.29 7.63
C ASN A 257 -2.74 -28.09 8.59
N VAL A 258 -3.38 -28.13 9.77
CA VAL A 258 -3.32 -27.04 10.77
C VAL A 258 -1.89 -26.62 11.12
N ASN A 259 -0.93 -27.54 11.05
CA ASN A 259 0.49 -27.28 11.29
C ASN A 259 1.11 -26.25 10.33
N GLU A 260 0.52 -26.01 9.15
CA GLU A 260 0.95 -24.94 8.25
C GLU A 260 0.86 -23.56 8.90
N LEU A 261 -0.07 -23.38 9.84
CA LEU A 261 -0.24 -22.13 10.58
C LEU A 261 0.88 -21.88 11.60
N GLN A 262 1.67 -22.89 11.97
CA GLN A 262 2.76 -22.75 12.94
C GLN A 262 3.88 -21.82 12.44
N ALA A 263 4.05 -21.71 11.12
CA ALA A 263 5.06 -20.84 10.50
C ALA A 263 4.61 -19.37 10.38
N MET A 264 3.41 -19.02 10.85
CA MET A 264 2.84 -17.69 10.72
C MET A 264 3.16 -16.83 11.94
N ASP A 265 3.58 -15.58 11.70
CA ASP A 265 3.77 -14.58 12.76
C ASP A 265 2.43 -14.08 13.31
N PHE A 266 1.35 -14.18 12.53
CA PHE A 266 0.00 -13.81 12.93
C PHE A 266 -1.07 -14.53 12.11
N VAL A 267 -2.21 -14.87 12.73
CA VAL A 267 -3.32 -15.56 12.04
C VAL A 267 -4.65 -14.82 12.23
N PHE A 268 -5.35 -14.53 11.13
CA PHE A 268 -6.76 -14.11 11.16
C PHE A 268 -7.66 -15.31 10.89
N LEU A 269 -8.63 -15.54 11.76
CA LEU A 269 -9.66 -16.56 11.61
C LEU A 269 -10.98 -15.87 11.24
N SER A 270 -11.39 -16.01 9.98
CA SER A 270 -12.63 -15.45 9.40
C SER A 270 -13.49 -16.53 8.74
N MET A 271 -13.47 -17.72 9.33
CA MET A 271 -14.27 -18.88 8.95
C MET A 271 -15.53 -19.02 9.81
N ASP A 272 -16.51 -19.79 9.32
CA ASP A 272 -17.72 -20.11 10.07
C ASP A 272 -17.42 -20.91 11.34
N ALA A 273 -18.36 -20.92 12.29
CA ALA A 273 -18.23 -21.74 13.50
C ALA A 273 -18.23 -23.23 13.14
N GLY A 274 -17.57 -24.06 13.94
CA GLY A 274 -17.57 -25.51 13.75
C GLY A 274 -16.47 -26.21 14.55
N PRO A 275 -16.47 -27.55 14.60
CA PRO A 275 -15.50 -28.34 15.36
C PRO A 275 -14.05 -28.05 14.96
N ILE A 276 -13.81 -27.79 13.68
CA ILE A 276 -12.47 -27.50 13.17
C ILE A 276 -11.90 -26.18 13.70
N LYS A 277 -12.76 -25.17 13.92
CA LYS A 277 -12.33 -23.89 14.51
C LYS A 277 -11.75 -24.10 15.91
N ARG A 278 -12.31 -25.05 16.68
CA ARG A 278 -11.78 -25.38 18.01
C ARG A 278 -10.37 -25.95 17.92
N ALA A 279 -10.16 -26.93 17.05
CA ALA A 279 -8.85 -27.54 16.85
C ALA A 279 -7.79 -26.52 16.40
N ILE A 280 -8.16 -25.58 15.53
CA ILE A 280 -7.30 -24.48 15.10
C ILE A 280 -6.92 -23.59 16.28
N VAL A 281 -7.90 -23.11 17.05
CA VAL A 281 -7.66 -22.23 18.21
C VAL A 281 -6.79 -22.91 19.27
N GLU A 282 -7.07 -24.19 19.58
CA GLU A 282 -6.28 -24.98 20.54
C GLU A 282 -4.84 -25.18 20.05
N SER A 283 -4.64 -25.41 18.75
CA SER A 283 -3.30 -25.54 18.15
C SER A 283 -2.51 -24.23 18.23
N LEU A 284 -3.14 -23.10 17.83
CA LEU A 284 -2.52 -21.78 17.89
C LEU A 284 -2.16 -21.38 19.33
N GLN A 285 -3.04 -21.69 20.30
CA GLN A 285 -2.76 -21.51 21.72
C GLN A 285 -1.55 -22.37 22.16
N GLY A 286 -1.50 -23.63 21.75
CA GLY A 286 -0.38 -24.53 22.07
C GLY A 286 0.98 -24.07 21.53
N TRP A 287 0.99 -23.31 20.44
CA TRP A 287 2.19 -22.74 19.83
C TRP A 287 2.51 -21.31 20.28
N ASN A 288 1.67 -20.72 21.14
CA ASN A 288 1.69 -19.29 21.45
C ASN A 288 1.60 -18.39 20.21
N ALA A 289 0.97 -18.86 19.14
CA ALA A 289 0.79 -18.09 17.91
C ALA A 289 -0.30 -17.02 18.13
N PRO A 290 -0.03 -15.73 17.88
CA PRO A 290 -1.03 -14.69 18.05
C PRO A 290 -2.06 -14.73 16.93
N PHE A 291 -3.33 -14.59 17.28
CA PHE A 291 -4.43 -14.67 16.32
C PHE A 291 -5.62 -13.79 16.69
N ILE A 292 -6.51 -13.58 15.72
CA ILE A 292 -7.82 -12.93 15.91
C ILE A 292 -8.92 -13.78 15.27
N ASP A 293 -9.94 -14.15 16.05
CA ASP A 293 -11.23 -14.67 15.56
C ASP A 293 -12.21 -13.54 15.27
N CYS A 294 -12.84 -13.63 14.10
CA CYS A 294 -13.90 -12.73 13.67
C CYS A 294 -15.26 -13.47 13.70
N GLY A 295 -16.20 -12.94 14.48
CA GLY A 295 -17.58 -13.41 14.52
C GLY A 295 -18.54 -12.39 13.92
N ILE A 296 -19.47 -12.85 13.10
CA ILE A 296 -20.60 -12.06 12.59
C ILE A 296 -21.89 -12.81 12.84
N GLY A 297 -22.86 -12.15 13.45
CA GLY A 297 -24.19 -12.68 13.70
C GLY A 297 -25.24 -11.70 13.23
N VAL A 298 -25.95 -12.02 12.15
CA VAL A 298 -27.02 -11.20 11.60
C VAL A 298 -28.30 -12.01 11.53
N ARG A 299 -29.40 -11.43 11.98
CA ARG A 299 -30.72 -12.06 11.93
C ARG A 299 -31.78 -11.06 11.53
N ARG A 300 -32.80 -11.53 10.82
CA ARG A 300 -33.98 -10.74 10.52
C ARG A 300 -34.80 -10.50 11.79
N GLN A 301 -35.29 -9.27 11.95
CA GLN A 301 -36.32 -8.89 12.91
C GLN A 301 -37.33 -8.06 12.13
N ASP A 302 -38.51 -8.64 11.90
CA ASP A 302 -39.57 -8.05 11.07
C ASP A 302 -39.03 -7.67 9.67
N ASP A 303 -39.09 -6.40 9.29
CA ASP A 303 -38.56 -5.87 8.03
C ASP A 303 -37.18 -5.20 8.18
N SER A 304 -36.43 -5.57 9.21
CA SER A 304 -35.11 -5.03 9.51
C SER A 304 -34.12 -6.14 9.91
N LEU A 305 -32.84 -5.76 10.03
CA LEU A 305 -31.77 -6.66 10.46
C LEU A 305 -31.24 -6.25 11.82
N LEU A 306 -31.02 -7.24 12.69
CA LEU A 306 -30.20 -7.12 13.88
C LEU A 306 -28.82 -7.71 13.59
N GLY A 307 -27.77 -6.97 13.90
CA GLY A 307 -26.38 -7.41 13.69
C GLY A 307 -25.55 -7.31 14.96
N THR A 308 -24.63 -8.26 15.14
CA THR A 308 -23.55 -8.23 16.12
C THR A 308 -22.25 -8.64 15.46
N LEU A 309 -21.22 -7.82 15.60
CA LEU A 309 -19.85 -8.11 15.17
C LEU A 309 -18.99 -8.40 16.39
N ARG A 310 -18.01 -9.28 16.26
CA ARG A 310 -17.09 -9.65 17.33
C ARG A 310 -15.69 -9.86 16.78
N VAL A 311 -14.71 -9.29 17.48
CA VAL A 311 -13.30 -9.53 17.29
C VAL A 311 -12.73 -10.02 18.61
N THR A 312 -12.15 -11.21 18.61
CA THR A 312 -11.54 -11.83 19.79
C THR A 312 -10.09 -12.19 19.47
N ALA A 313 -9.14 -11.54 20.16
CA ALA A 313 -7.73 -11.84 20.03
C ALA A 313 -7.31 -12.93 21.02
N GLY A 314 -6.31 -13.72 20.64
CA GLY A 314 -5.51 -14.57 21.52
C GLY A 314 -4.03 -14.29 21.26
N SER A 315 -3.24 -14.19 22.33
CA SER A 315 -1.78 -14.07 22.27
C SER A 315 -1.18 -14.64 23.54
N GLU A 316 0.14 -14.77 23.58
CA GLU A 316 0.85 -15.35 24.73
C GLU A 316 0.34 -14.78 26.07
N GLY A 317 -0.04 -15.68 26.98
CA GLY A 317 -0.59 -15.35 28.30
C GLY A 317 -2.06 -14.93 28.35
N HIS A 318 -2.77 -14.80 27.22
CA HIS A 318 -4.12 -14.23 27.16
C HIS A 318 -5.11 -15.13 26.40
N TYR A 319 -5.50 -16.24 27.03
CA TYR A 319 -6.33 -17.28 26.42
C TYR A 319 -7.61 -17.62 27.22
N ASP A 320 -7.73 -17.21 28.48
CA ASP A 320 -8.80 -17.62 29.40
C ASP A 320 -10.20 -17.22 28.92
N HIS A 321 -10.32 -16.15 28.12
CA HIS A 321 -11.59 -15.67 27.59
C HIS A 321 -12.05 -16.42 26.33
N LEU A 322 -11.14 -17.10 25.61
CA LEU A 322 -11.44 -17.70 24.32
C LEU A 322 -12.61 -18.69 24.36
N PRO A 323 -12.71 -19.62 25.35
CA PRO A 323 -13.82 -20.56 25.41
C PRO A 323 -15.20 -19.89 25.54
N ARG A 324 -15.25 -18.69 26.13
CA ARG A 324 -16.48 -17.93 26.37
C ARG A 324 -16.81 -16.95 25.23
N ARG A 325 -15.79 -16.49 24.50
CA ARG A 325 -15.94 -15.45 23.46
C ARG A 325 -16.07 -16.04 22.06
N ILE A 326 -15.37 -17.13 21.76
CA ILE A 326 -15.40 -17.77 20.44
C ILE A 326 -16.51 -18.82 20.38
N SER A 327 -17.21 -18.86 19.25
CA SER A 327 -18.29 -19.81 18.98
C SER A 327 -17.71 -21.03 18.25
N TYR A 328 -17.82 -22.22 18.85
CA TYR A 328 -17.27 -23.48 18.32
C TYR A 328 -18.30 -24.49 17.83
N THR A 329 -19.58 -24.27 18.16
CA THR A 329 -20.67 -25.15 17.75
C THR A 329 -21.28 -24.63 16.46
N ASP A 330 -21.51 -25.53 15.51
CA ASP A 330 -22.47 -25.28 14.45
C ASP A 330 -23.79 -24.91 15.12
N VAL A 331 -24.33 -23.75 14.77
CA VAL A 331 -25.71 -23.43 15.13
C VAL A 331 -26.52 -24.50 14.41
N ASN A 332 -27.21 -25.38 15.15
CA ASN A 332 -28.09 -26.40 14.57
C ASN A 332 -28.85 -25.75 13.42
N ALA A 333 -28.69 -26.28 12.21
CA ALA A 333 -29.33 -25.82 10.99
C ALA A 333 -30.86 -25.87 11.16
N ASN A 334 -31.42 -24.87 11.82
CA ASN A 334 -32.82 -24.53 11.64
C ASN A 334 -32.92 -23.99 10.21
N GLU A 335 -33.95 -24.38 9.49
CA GLU A 335 -34.27 -23.95 8.11
C GLU A 335 -34.44 -22.42 7.94
N TYR A 336 -34.15 -21.63 8.98
CA TYR A 336 -34.21 -20.17 9.04
C TYR A 336 -32.86 -19.50 9.33
N ASP A 337 -31.75 -20.24 9.43
CA ASP A 337 -30.39 -19.68 9.57
C ASP A 337 -29.84 -19.28 8.19
N TRP A 338 -30.40 -18.18 7.67
CA TRP A 338 -29.79 -17.49 6.55
C TRP A 338 -28.45 -16.95 7.05
N ASN A 339 -27.32 -17.38 6.46
CA ASN A 339 -25.99 -16.79 6.68
C ASN A 339 -25.96 -15.37 6.09
N ILE A 340 -26.78 -14.48 6.67
CA ILE A 340 -27.00 -13.11 6.22
C ILE A 340 -25.72 -12.35 6.47
N GLN A 341 -25.18 -11.81 5.39
CA GLN A 341 -23.99 -10.97 5.43
C GLN A 341 -24.18 -9.82 4.46
N THR A 342 -23.75 -8.64 4.88
CA THR A 342 -23.73 -7.44 4.06
C THR A 342 -22.30 -6.91 3.98
N ALA A 343 -21.97 -6.19 2.91
CA ALA A 343 -20.64 -5.65 2.68
C ALA A 343 -20.15 -4.76 3.83
N ASP A 344 -21.01 -3.86 4.33
CA ASP A 344 -20.71 -2.92 5.40
C ASP A 344 -20.38 -3.61 6.73
N LEU A 345 -21.13 -4.65 7.10
CA LEU A 345 -20.89 -5.41 8.31
C LEU A 345 -19.61 -6.25 8.23
N ASN A 346 -19.35 -6.88 7.09
CA ASN A 346 -18.10 -7.60 6.85
C ASN A 346 -16.88 -6.66 6.87
N MET A 347 -16.98 -5.51 6.20
CA MET A 347 -15.94 -4.50 6.19
C MET A 347 -15.67 -3.94 7.59
N LEU A 348 -16.71 -3.63 8.37
CA LEU A 348 -16.53 -3.13 9.73
C LEU A 348 -15.89 -4.18 10.64
N ASN A 349 -16.28 -5.45 10.52
CA ASN A 349 -15.68 -6.53 11.30
C ASN A 349 -14.19 -6.71 10.96
N ALA A 350 -13.85 -6.69 9.66
CA ALA A 350 -12.48 -6.72 9.17
C ALA A 350 -11.66 -5.53 9.67
N ALA A 351 -12.21 -4.31 9.63
CA ALA A 351 -11.57 -3.12 10.13
C ALA A 351 -11.28 -3.21 11.63
N MET A 352 -12.23 -3.71 12.42
CA MET A 352 -12.04 -3.97 13.86
C MET A 352 -10.91 -4.99 14.10
N ALA A 353 -10.85 -6.07 13.31
CA ALA A 353 -9.81 -7.08 13.41
C ALA A 353 -8.42 -6.52 13.07
N VAL A 354 -8.31 -5.77 11.97
CA VAL A 354 -7.05 -5.16 11.54
C VAL A 354 -6.61 -4.05 12.51
N LEU A 355 -7.53 -3.29 13.10
CA LEU A 355 -7.21 -2.34 14.17
C LEU A 355 -6.60 -3.05 15.37
N LYS A 356 -7.19 -4.16 15.83
CA LYS A 356 -6.64 -4.93 16.96
C LYS A 356 -5.29 -5.56 16.61
N PHE A 357 -5.13 -6.11 15.41
CA PHE A 357 -3.84 -6.61 14.91
C PHE A 357 -2.77 -5.51 14.95
N LYS A 358 -3.07 -4.33 14.38
CA LYS A 358 -2.16 -3.18 14.34
C LYS A 358 -1.82 -2.66 15.74
N LYS A 359 -2.73 -2.78 16.71
CA LYS A 359 -2.44 -2.50 18.13
C LYS A 359 -1.47 -3.53 18.73
N LEU A 360 -1.71 -4.83 18.52
CA LEU A 360 -0.86 -5.92 19.04
C LEU A 360 0.59 -5.82 18.55
N VAL A 361 0.80 -5.40 17.30
CA VAL A 361 2.15 -5.18 16.74
C VAL A 361 2.70 -3.77 17.00
N GLY A 362 1.99 -2.95 17.79
CA GLY A 362 2.43 -1.64 18.25
C GLY A 362 2.38 -0.52 17.20
N TYR A 363 1.71 -0.71 16.06
CA TYR A 363 1.49 0.34 15.06
C TYR A 363 0.57 1.43 15.59
N TYR A 364 -0.54 1.04 16.24
CA TYR A 364 -1.40 1.96 16.99
C TYR A 364 -1.07 1.91 18.48
N ALA A 365 -1.25 3.04 19.17
CA ALA A 365 -1.26 3.05 20.62
C ALA A 365 -2.45 2.23 21.14
N ASP A 366 -2.19 1.38 22.14
CA ASP A 366 -3.21 0.60 22.84
C ASP A 366 -3.09 0.87 24.34
N SER A 367 -4.02 1.67 24.89
CA SER A 367 -4.03 2.03 26.31
C SER A 367 -4.99 1.17 27.12
N LYS A 368 -5.84 0.40 26.44
CA LYS A 368 -6.82 -0.49 27.06
C LYS A 368 -6.38 -1.93 26.99
N ASN A 369 -5.59 -2.32 25.99
CA ASN A 369 -5.10 -3.68 25.80
C ASN A 369 -6.27 -4.68 25.78
N GLU A 370 -7.37 -4.34 25.09
CA GLU A 370 -8.55 -5.19 25.03
C GLU A 370 -8.36 -6.40 24.12
N PHE A 371 -8.76 -7.58 24.56
CA PHE A 371 -8.69 -8.84 23.81
C PHE A 371 -10.01 -9.25 23.21
N ASN A 372 -11.10 -8.54 23.52
CA ASN A 372 -12.38 -8.74 22.88
C ASN A 372 -13.10 -7.41 22.63
N THR A 373 -13.56 -7.20 21.41
CA THR A 373 -14.47 -6.10 21.06
C THR A 373 -15.72 -6.65 20.40
N ALA A 374 -16.89 -6.15 20.79
CA ALA A 374 -18.16 -6.46 20.15
C ALA A 374 -18.89 -5.17 19.73
N TYR A 375 -19.49 -5.17 18.54
CA TYR A 375 -20.32 -4.07 18.05
C TYR A 375 -21.76 -4.55 17.88
N ASN A 376 -22.71 -3.82 18.48
CA ASN A 376 -24.13 -4.03 18.29
C ASN A 376 -24.70 -2.97 17.33
N VAL A 377 -25.22 -3.41 16.18
CA VAL A 377 -25.68 -2.53 15.10
C VAL A 377 -26.88 -1.69 15.54
N ALA A 378 -27.92 -2.32 16.08
CA ALA A 378 -29.16 -1.65 16.45
C ALA A 378 -28.98 -0.63 17.58
N ARG A 379 -28.05 -0.88 18.50
CA ARG A 379 -27.75 0.01 19.63
C ARG A 379 -26.63 1.00 19.34
N ASN A 380 -25.97 0.90 18.19
CA ASN A 380 -24.74 1.61 17.86
C ASN A 380 -23.73 1.60 19.02
N GLN A 381 -23.46 0.40 19.57
CA GLN A 381 -22.67 0.24 20.79
C GLN A 381 -21.44 -0.61 20.53
N LEU A 382 -20.26 -0.04 20.75
CA LEU A 382 -18.99 -0.75 20.76
C LEU A 382 -18.58 -1.06 22.22
N ILE A 383 -18.36 -2.34 22.52
CA ILE A 383 -18.05 -2.83 23.86
C ILE A 383 -16.72 -3.55 23.82
N SER A 384 -15.74 -3.05 24.57
CA SER A 384 -14.44 -3.69 24.77
C SER A 384 -14.40 -4.40 26.12
N GLY A 385 -13.70 -5.53 26.19
CA GLY A 385 -13.52 -6.31 27.41
C GLY A 385 -12.37 -7.31 27.27
N GLU A 386 -12.09 -8.02 28.35
CA GLU A 386 -10.90 -8.87 28.50
C GLU A 386 -9.63 -8.02 28.34
N PHE A 387 -9.06 -7.52 29.43
CA PHE A 387 -7.93 -6.59 29.40
C PHE A 387 -6.68 -7.28 29.94
N GLU A 388 -5.51 -6.94 29.38
CA GLU A 388 -4.24 -7.29 30.01
C GLU A 388 -4.17 -6.66 31.41
N SER A 389 -3.83 -7.48 32.41
CA SER A 389 -3.83 -7.11 33.83
C SER A 389 -2.62 -6.30 34.25
#